data_AF-A0A8H9GRZ1-F1
#
_entry.id   AF-A0A8H9GRZ1-F1
#
_cell.length_a   1.000
_cell.length_b   1.000
_cell.length_c   1.000
_cell.angle_alpha   90.00
_cell.angle_beta   90.00
_cell.angle_gamma   90.00
#
_symmetry.space_group_name_H-M   'P 1'
#
loop_
_entity.id
_entity.type
_entity.pdbx_description
1 polymer ?
#
loop_
_entity_poly.entity_id
_entity_poly.type
_entity_poly.pdbx_seq_one_letter_code
_entity_poly.pdbx_strand_id
1 'polypeptide(L)'
;MSPDQVNQTILTRLQAPAFKEVDGGAIYGLQGGHSRLFVTALPRDEVVELLSGLLDGQVTSQPWVEDYGQVHGSFAVKSDPRWVLGLATSEIAPKKEDYAAFPDLLKQYTTEVLYAAPTVDEP
;
A
#
# COMPACT_ATOMS: atom_id res chain seq x y z
N MET A 1 4.89 -16.99 -7.81
CA MET A 1 3.90 -17.22 -6.73
C MET A 1 2.51 -17.14 -7.32
N SER A 2 1.50 -17.82 -6.77
CA SER A 2 0.08 -17.58 -7.13
C SER A 2 -0.39 -16.20 -6.64
N PRO A 3 -1.52 -15.65 -7.13
CA PRO A 3 -2.07 -14.39 -6.62
C PRO A 3 -2.26 -14.39 -5.10
N ASP A 4 -2.78 -15.48 -4.53
CA ASP A 4 -2.94 -15.63 -3.07
C ASP A 4 -1.60 -15.59 -2.32
N GLN A 5 -0.56 -16.22 -2.86
CA GLN A 5 0.77 -16.22 -2.25
C GLN A 5 1.43 -14.83 -2.32
N VAL A 6 1.24 -14.10 -3.42
CA VAL A 6 1.68 -12.70 -3.54
C VAL A 6 0.95 -11.83 -2.51
N ASN A 7 -0.38 -11.95 -2.44
CA ASN A 7 -1.21 -11.25 -1.45
C ASN A 7 -0.73 -11.51 -0.02
N GLN A 8 -0.56 -12.78 0.35
CA GLN A 8 -0.15 -13.18 1.68
C GLN A 8 1.26 -12.69 2.03
N THR A 9 2.17 -12.66 1.06
CA THR A 9 3.54 -12.15 1.26
C THR A 9 3.52 -10.66 1.59
N ILE A 10 2.77 -9.87 0.82
CA ILE A 10 2.63 -8.42 1.04
C ILE A 10 1.95 -8.17 2.40
N LEU A 11 0.83 -8.85 2.66
CA LEU A 11 0.09 -8.69 3.91
C LEU A 11 0.91 -9.08 5.14
N THR A 12 1.66 -10.18 5.07
CA THR A 12 2.55 -10.59 6.17
C THR A 12 3.56 -9.49 6.48
N ARG A 13 4.10 -8.82 5.46
CA ARG A 13 5.03 -7.72 5.67
C ARG A 13 4.37 -6.48 6.25
N LEU A 14 3.19 -6.11 5.78
CA LEU A 14 2.40 -4.95 6.24
C LEU A 14 1.73 -5.17 7.61
N GLN A 15 1.63 -6.42 8.08
CA GLN A 15 1.15 -6.77 9.42
C GLN A 15 2.31 -7.02 10.41
N ALA A 16 3.56 -6.87 9.98
CA ALA A 16 4.71 -6.96 10.86
C ALA A 16 4.80 -5.74 11.81
N PRO A 17 5.51 -5.84 12.96
CA PRO A 17 5.50 -4.80 14.01
C PRO A 17 5.92 -3.38 13.59
N ALA A 18 6.62 -3.23 12.47
CA ALA A 18 7.00 -1.93 11.93
C ALA A 18 5.83 -1.16 11.28
N PHE A 19 4.70 -1.83 11.04
CA PHE A 19 3.51 -1.29 10.42
C PHE A 19 2.32 -1.43 11.37
N LYS A 20 1.39 -0.48 11.26
CA LYS A 20 0.11 -0.51 11.96
C LYS A 20 -1.00 -0.33 10.95
N GLU A 21 -1.95 -1.26 10.92
CA GLU A 21 -3.18 -1.07 10.17
C GLU A 21 -4.08 -0.03 10.85
N VAL A 22 -4.66 0.86 10.08
CA VAL A 22 -5.55 1.94 10.55
C VAL A 22 -6.85 1.96 9.74
N ASP A 23 -7.88 2.60 10.29
CA ASP A 23 -9.17 2.71 9.64
C ASP A 23 -9.12 3.75 8.50
N GLY A 24 -8.80 3.27 7.30
CA GLY A 24 -8.81 4.09 6.10
C GLY A 24 -10.21 4.57 5.69
N GLY A 25 -11.27 3.90 6.15
CA GLY A 25 -12.65 4.38 5.97
C GLY A 25 -12.92 5.64 6.77
N ALA A 26 -12.41 5.70 8.00
CA ALA A 26 -12.54 6.87 8.86
C ALA A 26 -11.62 8.05 8.44
N ILE A 27 -10.48 7.77 7.80
CA ILE A 27 -9.53 8.80 7.32
C ILE A 27 -9.91 9.33 5.94
N TYR A 28 -10.15 8.44 4.98
CA TYR A 28 -10.32 8.78 3.56
C TYR A 28 -11.72 8.49 3.00
N GLY A 29 -12.64 7.98 3.82
CA GLY A 29 -13.95 7.57 3.32
C GLY A 29 -13.88 6.37 2.38
N LEU A 30 -12.82 5.54 2.46
CA LEU A 30 -12.68 4.32 1.65
C LEU A 30 -13.86 3.38 1.93
N GLN A 31 -14.79 3.29 0.98
CA GLN A 31 -15.94 2.38 1.03
C GLN A 31 -15.58 1.05 0.36
N GLY A 32 -16.04 -0.08 0.90
CA GLY A 32 -16.05 -1.36 0.18
C GLY A 32 -14.91 -2.35 0.48
N GLY A 33 -14.03 -2.11 1.47
CA GLY A 33 -13.17 -3.16 2.05
C GLY A 33 -12.09 -3.78 1.16
N HIS A 34 -11.94 -3.33 -0.09
CA HIS A 34 -10.92 -3.87 -1.01
C HIS A 34 -9.53 -3.28 -0.77
N SER A 35 -9.45 -2.10 -0.17
CA SER A 35 -8.20 -1.42 0.14
C SER A 35 -7.99 -1.31 1.65
N ARG A 36 -6.76 -1.60 2.09
CA ARG A 36 -6.33 -1.55 3.48
C ARG A 36 -5.29 -0.45 3.64
N LEU A 37 -5.36 0.29 4.74
CA LEU A 37 -4.45 1.39 5.03
C LEU A 37 -3.53 1.01 6.18
N PHE A 38 -2.23 1.14 5.95
CA PHE A 38 -1.19 0.89 6.95
C PHE A 38 -0.35 2.16 7.14
N VAL A 39 0.18 2.35 8.34
CA VAL A 39 1.11 3.44 8.66
C VAL A 39 2.39 2.89 9.28
N THR A 40 3.51 3.57 9.05
CA THR A 40 4.83 3.21 9.57
C THR A 40 5.67 4.46 9.83
N ALA A 41 6.65 4.32 10.73
CA ALA A 41 7.66 5.35 11.02
C ALA A 41 8.86 5.27 10.07
N LEU A 42 8.88 4.29 9.16
CA LEU A 42 9.89 4.20 8.10
C LEU A 42 9.71 5.36 7.08
N PRO A 43 10.81 5.89 6.52
CA PRO A 43 10.74 6.84 5.42
C PRO A 43 10.05 6.26 4.17
N ARG A 44 9.41 7.13 3.37
CA ARG A 44 8.67 6.73 2.16
C ARG A 44 9.51 5.89 1.20
N ASP A 45 10.75 6.31 0.95
CA ASP A 45 11.63 5.64 -0.02
C ASP A 45 12.06 4.26 0.46
N GLU A 46 12.31 4.08 1.77
CA GLU A 46 12.59 2.75 2.35
C GLU A 46 11.38 1.81 2.23
N VAL A 47 10.16 2.35 2.38
CA VAL A 47 8.93 1.57 2.20
C VAL A 47 8.77 1.15 0.73
N VAL A 48 9.03 2.05 -0.21
CA VAL A 48 8.97 1.75 -1.66
C VAL A 48 10.00 0.70 -2.05
N GLU A 49 11.26 0.82 -1.59
CA GLU A 49 12.31 -0.18 -1.85
C GLU A 49 11.90 -1.56 -1.30
N LEU A 50 11.38 -1.57 -0.08
CA LEU A 50 10.93 -2.78 0.58
C LEU A 50 9.78 -3.46 -0.16
N LEU A 51 8.76 -2.71 -0.57
CA LEU A 51 7.65 -3.23 -1.36
C LEU A 51 8.12 -3.72 -2.74
N SER A 52 9.03 -2.97 -3.38
CA SER A 52 9.63 -3.37 -4.66
C SER A 52 10.35 -4.72 -4.56
N GLY A 53 11.08 -4.95 -3.46
CA GLY A 53 11.73 -6.24 -3.20
C GLY A 53 10.75 -7.41 -3.04
N LEU A 54 9.54 -7.18 -2.50
CA LEU A 54 8.49 -8.21 -2.42
C LEU A 54 7.88 -8.53 -3.79
N LEU A 55 7.79 -7.52 -4.66
CA LEU A 55 7.23 -7.66 -6.00
C LEU A 55 8.22 -8.26 -7.00
N ASP A 56 9.52 -8.20 -6.71
CA ASP A 56 10.56 -8.66 -7.61
C ASP A 56 10.37 -10.14 -8.02
N GLY A 57 10.43 -10.37 -9.33
CA GLY A 57 10.17 -11.67 -9.94
C GLY A 57 8.72 -12.18 -9.84
N GLN A 58 7.82 -11.51 -9.11
CA GLN A 58 6.44 -11.97 -8.89
C GLN A 58 5.39 -11.27 -9.75
N VAL A 59 5.70 -10.10 -10.31
CA VAL A 59 4.79 -9.29 -11.15
C VAL A 59 5.37 -9.03 -12.54
N THR A 60 4.54 -8.68 -13.51
CA THR A 60 4.96 -8.42 -14.91
C THR A 60 5.32 -6.97 -15.20
N SER A 61 4.80 -6.02 -14.42
CA SER A 61 5.03 -4.58 -14.58
C SER A 61 5.54 -3.97 -13.28
N GLN A 62 6.52 -3.06 -13.37
CA GLN A 62 7.02 -2.25 -12.27
C GLN A 62 7.39 -0.82 -12.70
N PRO A 63 6.48 0.02 -13.21
CA PRO A 63 6.66 1.44 -13.04
C PRO A 63 5.84 1.86 -11.82
N TRP A 64 6.55 2.11 -10.71
CA TRP A 64 6.05 3.07 -9.74
C TRP A 64 5.91 4.41 -10.45
N VAL A 65 4.76 5.04 -10.32
CA VAL A 65 4.50 6.41 -10.76
C VAL A 65 4.54 7.29 -9.52
N GLU A 66 5.14 8.47 -9.64
CA GLU A 66 5.08 9.50 -8.61
C GLU A 66 4.31 10.70 -9.11
N ASP A 67 3.17 10.96 -8.48
CA ASP A 67 2.38 12.18 -8.67
C ASP A 67 1.71 12.58 -7.35
N TYR A 68 1.42 13.89 -7.21
CA TYR A 68 0.73 14.46 -6.04
C TYR A 68 1.29 14.03 -4.65
N GLY A 69 2.60 13.77 -4.56
CA GLY A 69 3.26 13.35 -3.31
C GLY A 69 3.10 11.86 -2.95
N GLN A 70 2.53 11.08 -3.85
CA GLN A 70 2.28 9.65 -3.71
C GLN A 70 3.09 8.85 -4.74
N VAL A 71 3.74 7.78 -4.28
CA VAL A 71 4.40 6.79 -5.15
C VAL A 71 3.47 5.58 -5.23
N HIS A 72 2.92 5.29 -6.40
CA HIS A 72 1.88 4.26 -6.57
C HIS A 72 2.05 3.43 -7.85
N GLY A 73 1.36 2.29 -7.89
CA GLY A 73 1.34 1.44 -9.07
C GLY A 73 0.29 0.34 -8.99
N SER A 74 -0.03 -0.20 -10.16
CA SER A 74 -0.82 -1.41 -10.36
C SER A 74 0.09 -2.50 -10.94
N PHE A 75 0.10 -3.66 -10.29
CA PHE A 75 1.06 -4.72 -10.57
C PHE A 75 0.33 -6.01 -10.92
N ALA A 76 0.43 -6.43 -12.19
CA ALA A 76 -0.15 -7.68 -12.65
C ALA A 76 0.70 -8.88 -12.18
N VAL A 77 0.07 -9.89 -11.59
CA VAL A 77 0.74 -11.07 -11.05
C VAL A 77 1.29 -11.94 -12.18
N LYS A 78 2.58 -12.28 -12.13
CA LYS A 78 3.28 -12.97 -13.22
C LYS A 78 2.72 -14.36 -13.55
N SER A 79 2.20 -15.09 -12.55
CA SER A 79 1.63 -16.42 -12.77
C SER A 79 0.25 -16.37 -13.45
N ASP A 80 -0.49 -15.28 -13.28
CA ASP A 80 -1.80 -15.05 -13.90
C ASP A 80 -2.03 -13.54 -14.04
N PRO A 81 -1.62 -12.92 -15.17
CA PRO A 81 -1.64 -11.47 -15.35
C PRO A 81 -3.03 -10.82 -15.34
N ARG A 82 -4.11 -11.60 -15.28
CA ARG A 82 -5.47 -11.10 -15.08
C ARG A 82 -5.67 -10.56 -13.66
N TRP A 83 -4.86 -11.01 -12.71
CA TRP A 83 -4.88 -10.55 -11.33
C TRP A 83 -3.94 -9.37 -11.17
N VAL A 84 -4.48 -8.25 -10.71
CA VAL A 84 -3.75 -7.00 -10.51
C VAL A 84 -3.90 -6.58 -9.05
N LEU A 85 -2.78 -6.23 -8.41
CA LEU A 85 -2.77 -5.63 -7.07
C LEU A 85 -2.39 -4.15 -7.17
N GLY A 86 -2.89 -3.35 -6.24
CA GLY A 86 -2.57 -1.93 -6.14
C GLY A 86 -1.75 -1.64 -4.89
N LEU A 87 -0.71 -0.82 -5.03
CA LEU A 87 0.04 -0.27 -3.90
C LEU A 87 0.23 1.23 -4.10
N ALA A 88 0.09 1.99 -3.02
CA ALA A 88 0.48 3.38 -2.98
C ALA A 88 1.15 3.70 -1.65
N THR A 89 2.19 4.52 -1.69
CA THR A 89 2.95 4.96 -0.52
C THR A 89 3.02 6.48 -0.52
N SER A 90 2.75 7.12 0.62
CA SER A 90 2.77 8.58 0.74
C SER A 90 3.32 9.01 2.09
N GLU A 91 3.91 10.20 2.15
CA GLU A 91 4.14 10.85 3.44
C GLU A 91 2.79 11.30 4.03
N ILE A 92 2.64 11.18 5.35
CA ILE A 92 1.42 11.61 6.04
C ILE A 92 1.49 13.08 6.48
N ALA A 93 2.69 13.65 6.62
CA ALA A 93 2.87 15.01 7.11
C ALA A 93 2.19 16.10 6.24
N PRO A 94 2.12 15.97 4.90
CA PRO A 94 1.35 16.89 4.07
C PRO A 94 -0.18 16.73 4.20
N LYS A 95 -0.67 15.60 4.73
CA LYS A 95 -2.09 15.19 4.76
C LYS A 95 -2.81 15.57 6.05
N LYS A 96 -2.48 16.74 6.61
CA LYS A 96 -2.96 17.15 7.95
C LYS A 96 -4.48 17.25 8.06
N GLU A 97 -5.14 17.63 6.96
CA GLU A 97 -6.60 17.77 6.91
C GLU A 97 -7.29 16.40 6.98
N ASP A 98 -6.79 15.42 6.22
CA ASP A 98 -7.30 14.03 6.24
C ASP A 98 -7.13 13.39 7.62
N TYR A 99 -6.00 13.67 8.27
CA TYR A 99 -5.66 13.13 9.59
C TYR A 99 -6.12 14.00 10.77
N ALA A 100 -6.97 15.02 10.55
CA ALA A 100 -7.35 15.97 11.61
C ALA A 100 -8.01 15.29 12.82
N ALA A 101 -8.77 14.21 12.60
CA ALA A 101 -9.39 13.40 13.66
C ALA A 101 -8.42 12.41 14.34
N PHE A 102 -7.20 12.25 13.81
CA PHE A 102 -6.21 11.26 14.24
C PHE A 102 -4.82 11.88 14.47
N PRO A 103 -4.70 12.93 15.29
CA PRO A 103 -3.45 13.70 15.44
C PRO A 103 -2.28 12.89 16.00
N ASP A 104 -2.56 11.80 16.72
CA ASP A 104 -1.50 10.94 17.26
C ASP A 104 -0.84 10.08 16.18
N LEU A 105 -1.52 9.80 15.06
CA LEU A 105 -0.90 9.12 13.92
C LEU A 105 0.16 10.02 13.27
N LEU A 106 -0.14 11.31 13.09
CA LEU A 106 0.80 12.32 12.57
C LEU A 106 2.06 12.50 13.45
N LYS A 107 2.00 12.15 14.73
CA LYS A 107 3.14 12.25 15.65
C LYS A 107 4.02 10.99 15.64
N GLN A 108 3.44 9.83 15.37
CA GLN A 108 4.09 8.53 15.54
C GLN A 108 4.59 7.92 14.24
N TYR A 109 4.00 8.33 13.11
CA TYR A 109 4.26 7.74 11.80
C TYR A 109 4.67 8.82 10.80
N THR A 110 5.34 8.39 9.74
CA THR A 110 5.86 9.27 8.69
C THR A 110 5.23 8.93 7.34
N THR A 111 4.89 7.66 7.14
CA THR A 111 4.48 7.12 5.86
C THR A 111 3.24 6.25 6.01
N GLU A 112 2.34 6.37 5.04
CA GLU A 112 1.22 5.46 4.86
C GLU A 112 1.42 4.58 3.63
N VAL A 113 0.82 3.40 3.66
CA VAL A 113 0.72 2.46 2.56
C VAL A 113 -0.75 2.10 2.36
N LEU A 114 -1.29 2.42 1.19
CA LEU A 114 -2.57 1.91 0.71
C LEU A 114 -2.31 0.64 -0.08
N TYR A 115 -2.97 -0.45 0.30
CA TYR A 115 -2.84 -1.75 -0.35
C TYR A 115 -4.20 -2.25 -0.81
N ALA A 116 -4.34 -2.48 -2.11
CA ALA A 116 -5.46 -3.20 -2.71
C ALA A 116 -4.99 -4.63 -3.06
N ALA A 117 -5.68 -5.63 -2.49
CA ALA A 117 -5.35 -7.03 -2.75
C ALA A 117 -5.50 -7.38 -4.24
N PRO A 118 -4.79 -8.40 -4.75
CA PRO A 118 -4.99 -8.88 -6.11
C PRO A 118 -6.47 -9.14 -6.38
N THR A 119 -7.00 -8.52 -7.42
CA THR A 119 -8.33 -8.80 -7.96
C THR A 119 -8.23 -9.03 -9.45
N VAL A 120 -9.19 -9.75 -10.02
CA VAL A 120 -9.34 -9.78 -11.48
C VAL A 120 -9.79 -8.40 -11.90
N ASP A 121 -9.01 -7.74 -12.75
CA ASP A 121 -9.39 -6.47 -13.36
C ASP A 121 -10.54 -6.78 -14.32
N GLU A 122 -11.79 -6.51 -13.90
CA GLU A 122 -12.95 -6.63 -14.80
C GLU A 122 -12.98 -5.38 -15.70
N PRO A 123 -13.00 -5.55 -17.04
CA PRO A 123 -13.02 -4.42 -17.98
C PRO A 123 -14.31 -3.60 -17.94
#